data_AF-A0AAV2JW48-F1
#
_entry.id   AF-A0AAV2JW48-F1
#
_cell.length_a   1.000
_cell.length_b   1.000
_cell.length_c   1.000
_cell.angle_alpha   90.00
_cell.angle_beta   90.00
_cell.angle_gamma   90.00
#
_symmetry.space_group_name_H-M   'P 1'
#
loop_
_entity.id
_entity.type
_entity.pdbx_description
1 polymer ?
#
loop_
_entity_poly.entity_id
_entity_poly.type
_entity_poly.pdbx_seq_one_letter_code
_entity_poly.pdbx_strand_id
1 'polypeptide(L)'
;MPKPRRKDKGKASEKPAGDTTSGEEDSDTSLVDILLELKSFRAETSKNFSEIKKEIHEIKEDVKELKARVGTAEERIAENQSRNIEMTQVLIQVLRKQKLLEEKCDDIESRSRRKNLRVYSVPEKAEGNSMMDFIKKLLNEKLGIAGAHIERAHRAASGKGGHTGSIHPRSILARFQSYEERQRVLQAAWSKKEILLNERRIYFDEDFTAQVNRERAKYRLARKELRERNIKTRILYPAKLKVFAADRKIQVFESPEAAAKGLQEFGIAMECPTKELDLESILQAAGWQSPRSKSRTGHVDNLMPSLKKLLQPTSAS
;
A
#
# COMPACT_ATOMS: atom_id res chain seq x y z
N MET A 1 -13.58 22.37 12.31
CA MET A 1 -14.59 23.44 12.25
C MET A 1 -14.92 23.92 13.65
N PRO A 2 -14.58 25.15 14.05
CA PRO A 2 -15.06 25.71 15.29
C PRO A 2 -16.41 26.42 15.06
N LYS A 3 -17.38 26.15 15.92
CA LYS A 3 -18.69 26.81 15.96
C LYS A 3 -18.56 28.23 16.57
N PRO A 4 -19.37 29.21 16.15
CA PRO A 4 -19.36 30.55 16.76
C PRO A 4 -20.19 30.58 18.04
N ARG A 5 -19.69 31.31 19.05
CA ARG A 5 -20.40 31.67 20.29
C ARG A 5 -21.48 32.71 19.97
N ARG A 6 -22.70 32.46 20.47
CA ARG A 6 -23.88 33.34 20.36
C ARG A 6 -23.75 34.53 21.33
N LYS A 7 -24.18 35.69 20.83
CA LYS A 7 -24.32 36.98 21.51
C LYS A 7 -25.47 36.93 22.53
N ASP A 8 -25.25 37.48 23.71
CA ASP A 8 -26.30 37.81 24.68
C ASP A 8 -27.05 39.09 24.28
N LYS A 9 -28.36 39.07 24.56
CA LYS A 9 -29.34 40.10 24.19
C LYS A 9 -29.37 41.21 25.25
N GLY A 10 -29.03 42.43 24.85
CA GLY A 10 -29.38 43.66 25.57
C GLY A 10 -30.87 43.98 25.37
N LYS A 11 -31.59 44.14 26.48
CA LYS A 11 -33.02 44.47 26.55
C LYS A 11 -33.17 45.99 26.47
N ALA A 12 -33.95 46.45 25.50
CA ALA A 12 -34.35 47.85 25.35
C ALA A 12 -35.39 48.24 26.41
N SER A 13 -35.30 49.47 26.91
CA SER A 13 -36.42 50.19 27.54
C SER A 13 -36.39 51.62 27.03
N GLU A 14 -37.49 52.00 26.38
CA GLU A 14 -37.80 53.30 25.78
C GLU A 14 -37.83 54.44 26.82
N LYS A 15 -37.48 55.65 26.36
CA LYS A 15 -37.90 56.92 26.95
C LYS A 15 -39.00 57.53 26.08
N PRO A 16 -40.01 58.23 26.64
CA PRO A 16 -40.80 59.19 25.89
C PRO A 16 -40.25 60.63 26.05
N ALA A 17 -40.34 61.40 24.97
CA ALA A 17 -40.41 62.87 24.97
C ALA A 17 -41.90 63.26 25.24
N GLY A 18 -42.31 64.38 25.82
CA GLY A 18 -41.69 65.66 26.18
C GLY A 18 -42.71 66.77 25.84
N ASP A 19 -43.10 67.62 26.81
CA ASP A 19 -43.67 69.00 26.68
C ASP A 19 -44.34 69.40 28.03
N THR A 20 -44.43 70.64 28.54
CA THR A 20 -43.88 72.00 28.29
C THR A 20 -44.17 72.81 29.58
N THR A 21 -43.33 73.81 29.91
CA THR A 21 -43.60 75.11 30.62
C THR A 21 -44.38 75.08 31.96
N SER A 22 -44.01 75.78 33.04
CA SER A 22 -43.57 77.18 33.22
C SER A 22 -43.34 77.45 34.72
N GLY A 23 -42.52 78.43 35.10
CA GLY A 23 -42.31 78.90 36.49
C GLY A 23 -40.83 78.81 36.85
N GLU A 24 -40.03 79.83 36.52
CA GLU A 24 -39.69 80.95 37.42
C GLU A 24 -38.89 80.51 38.66
N GLU A 25 -37.71 81.14 38.79
CA GLU A 25 -36.84 81.23 39.98
C GLU A 25 -35.99 80.00 40.31
N ASP A 26 -34.76 79.97 39.77
CA ASP A 26 -33.54 80.17 40.58
C ASP A 26 -32.30 79.91 39.72
N SER A 27 -31.77 81.00 39.18
CA SER A 27 -30.39 81.07 38.71
C SER A 27 -29.46 81.03 39.93
N ASP A 28 -29.16 79.83 40.40
CA ASP A 28 -27.91 79.50 41.08
C ASP A 28 -27.84 77.97 41.20
N THR A 29 -27.62 77.28 40.08
CA THR A 29 -26.83 76.04 40.16
C THR A 29 -25.49 76.45 40.72
N SER A 30 -25.38 76.33 42.05
CA SER A 30 -24.26 76.82 42.82
C SER A 30 -22.97 76.28 42.19
N LEU A 31 -22.00 77.17 41.99
CA LEU A 31 -20.64 76.81 41.57
C LEU A 31 -20.07 75.64 42.42
N VAL A 32 -20.57 75.51 43.66
CA VAL A 32 -20.27 74.45 44.61
C VAL A 32 -20.77 73.07 44.16
N ASP A 33 -21.96 72.96 43.57
CA ASP A 33 -22.54 71.68 43.13
C ASP A 33 -21.80 71.15 41.88
N ILE A 34 -21.46 72.03 40.94
CA ILE A 34 -20.62 71.69 39.78
C ILE A 34 -19.21 71.26 40.24
N LEU A 35 -18.65 71.93 41.25
CA LEU A 35 -17.36 71.54 41.85
C LEU A 35 -17.43 70.19 42.58
N LEU A 36 -18.55 69.87 43.22
CA LEU A 36 -18.80 68.57 43.86
C LEU A 36 -18.92 67.46 42.81
N GLU A 37 -19.68 67.68 41.74
CA GLU A 37 -19.77 66.74 40.62
C GLU A 37 -18.40 66.52 39.95
N LEU A 38 -17.63 67.58 39.68
CA LEU A 38 -16.28 67.46 39.12
C LEU A 38 -15.32 66.69 40.04
N LYS A 39 -15.41 66.88 41.36
CA LYS A 39 -14.62 66.08 42.32
C LYS A 39 -15.06 64.62 42.33
N SER A 40 -16.36 64.35 42.28
CA SER A 40 -16.91 62.99 42.24
C SER A 40 -16.50 62.27 40.95
N PHE A 41 -16.61 62.94 39.80
CA PHE A 41 -16.17 62.45 38.50
C PHE A 41 -14.68 62.18 38.50
N ARG A 42 -13.85 63.09 39.03
CA ARG A 42 -12.40 62.87 39.14
C ARG A 42 -12.07 61.64 39.98
N ALA A 43 -12.78 61.45 41.10
CA ALA A 43 -12.60 60.28 41.96
C ALA A 43 -13.00 58.97 41.26
N GLU A 44 -14.14 58.97 40.58
CA GLU A 44 -14.63 57.83 39.81
C GLU A 44 -13.72 57.50 38.62
N THR A 45 -13.27 58.51 37.88
CA THR A 45 -12.31 58.34 36.78
C THR A 45 -10.98 57.80 37.31
N SER A 46 -10.50 58.30 38.45
CA SER A 46 -9.28 57.78 39.10
C SER A 46 -9.44 56.32 39.54
N LYS A 47 -10.63 55.94 40.03
CA LYS A 47 -10.95 54.56 40.41
C LYS A 47 -10.96 53.66 39.17
N ASN A 48 -11.66 54.05 38.11
CA ASN A 48 -11.71 53.31 36.84
C ASN A 48 -10.30 53.14 36.24
N PHE A 49 -9.47 54.19 36.26
CA PHE A 49 -8.07 54.09 35.83
C PHE A 49 -7.25 53.10 36.67
N SER A 50 -7.53 53.01 37.98
CA SER A 50 -6.86 52.05 38.85
C SER A 50 -7.29 50.60 38.55
N GLU A 51 -8.56 50.39 38.23
CA GLU A 51 -9.10 49.08 37.85
C GLU A 51 -8.56 48.63 36.50
N ILE A 52 -8.59 49.50 35.48
CA ILE A 52 -7.98 49.25 34.16
C ILE A 52 -6.49 48.90 34.29
N LYS A 53 -5.75 49.60 35.16
CA LYS A 53 -4.33 49.28 35.39
C LYS A 53 -4.12 47.88 35.97
N LYS A 54 -5.03 47.42 36.85
CA LYS A 54 -4.98 46.06 37.40
C LYS A 54 -5.27 45.03 36.32
N GLU A 55 -6.34 45.21 35.55
CA GLU A 55 -6.69 44.30 34.44
C GLU A 55 -5.56 44.23 33.38
N ILE A 56 -4.95 45.36 33.02
CA ILE A 56 -3.78 45.38 32.12
C ILE A 56 -2.61 44.59 32.70
N HIS A 57 -2.39 44.66 34.02
CA HIS A 57 -1.32 43.89 34.65
C HIS A 57 -1.62 42.39 34.64
N GLU A 58 -2.86 41.98 34.90
CA GLU A 58 -3.30 40.59 34.82
C GLU A 58 -3.14 40.04 33.40
N ILE A 59 -3.60 40.77 32.38
CA ILE A 59 -3.42 40.41 30.97
C ILE A 59 -1.94 40.26 30.63
N LYS A 60 -1.07 41.13 31.16
CA LYS A 60 0.38 41.05 30.91
C LYS A 60 1.00 39.77 31.48
N GLU A 61 0.56 39.34 32.66
CA GLU A 61 1.01 38.06 33.25
C GLU A 61 0.45 36.87 32.45
N ASP A 62 -0.82 36.89 32.05
CA ASP A 62 -1.42 35.85 31.21
C ASP A 62 -0.69 35.73 29.85
N VAL A 63 -0.35 36.86 29.21
CA VAL A 63 0.42 36.88 27.96
C VAL A 63 1.81 36.29 28.15
N LYS A 64 2.45 36.53 29.30
CA LYS A 64 3.76 35.97 29.63
C LYS A 64 3.68 34.46 29.86
N GLU A 65 2.65 33.98 30.56
CA GLU A 65 2.40 32.55 30.74
C GLU A 65 2.10 31.87 29.40
N LEU A 66 1.22 32.45 28.58
CA LEU A 66 0.89 31.95 27.25
C LEU A 66 2.13 31.87 26.37
N LYS A 67 3.01 32.88 26.40
CA LYS A 67 4.28 32.85 25.66
C LYS A 67 5.17 31.69 26.09
N ALA A 68 5.27 31.43 27.40
CA ALA A 68 6.03 30.28 27.90
C ALA A 68 5.42 28.95 27.44
N ARG A 69 4.09 28.81 27.55
CA ARG A 69 3.37 27.60 27.12
C ARG A 69 3.50 27.37 25.61
N VAL A 70 3.39 28.42 24.79
CA VAL A 70 3.60 28.33 23.34
C VAL A 70 5.04 27.91 23.02
N GLY A 71 6.05 28.47 23.67
CA GLY A 71 7.44 28.05 23.48
C GLY A 71 7.66 26.57 23.78
N THR A 72 7.14 26.08 24.92
CA THR A 72 7.24 24.63 25.24
C THR A 72 6.48 23.74 24.24
N ALA A 73 5.34 24.22 23.70
CA ALA A 73 4.60 23.50 22.67
C ALA A 73 5.36 23.47 21.34
N GLU A 74 5.98 24.57 20.94
CA GLU A 74 6.82 24.68 19.73
C GLU A 74 8.02 23.73 19.81
N GLU A 75 8.71 23.67 20.95
CA GLU A 75 9.82 22.73 21.18
C GLU A 75 9.36 21.27 21.06
N ARG A 76 8.24 20.92 21.70
CA ARG A 76 7.66 19.56 21.61
C ARG A 76 7.24 19.21 20.18
N ILE A 77 6.71 20.17 19.43
CA ILE A 77 6.35 19.98 18.02
C ILE A 77 7.60 19.73 17.19
N ALA A 78 8.66 20.53 17.36
CA ALA A 78 9.92 20.37 16.64
C ALA A 78 10.58 19.01 16.92
N GLU A 79 10.56 18.57 18.17
CA GLU A 79 11.08 17.26 18.58
C GLU A 79 10.27 16.11 17.97
N ASN A 80 8.94 16.21 17.97
CA ASN A 80 8.06 15.23 17.34
C ASN A 80 8.21 15.18 15.81
N GLN A 81 8.39 16.33 15.16
CA GLN A 81 8.68 16.39 13.72
C GLN A 81 9.99 15.66 13.39
N SER A 82 11.03 15.88 14.20
CA SER A 82 12.33 15.21 14.04
C SER A 82 12.20 13.70 14.19
N ARG A 83 11.51 13.23 15.25
CA ARG A 83 11.22 11.80 15.44
C ARG A 83 10.43 11.18 14.29
N ASN A 84 9.47 11.91 13.73
CA ASN A 84 8.64 11.41 12.64
C ASN A 84 9.46 11.23 11.34
N ILE A 85 10.38 12.16 11.05
CA ILE A 85 11.32 12.04 9.93
C ILE A 85 12.19 10.78 10.09
N GLU A 86 12.77 10.56 11.27
CA GLU A 86 13.58 9.37 11.55
C GLU A 86 12.78 8.08 11.40
N MET A 87 11.57 8.04 11.96
CA MET A 87 10.69 6.87 11.87
C MET A 87 10.31 6.55 10.42
N THR A 88 10.08 7.57 9.61
CA THR A 88 9.78 7.40 8.18
C THR A 88 10.99 6.84 7.43
N GLN A 89 12.22 7.28 7.75
CA GLN A 89 13.43 6.72 7.15
C GLN A 89 13.60 5.23 7.50
N VAL A 90 13.35 4.86 8.76
CA VAL A 90 13.36 3.45 9.19
C VAL A 90 12.31 2.65 8.45
N LEU A 91 11.08 3.17 8.31
CA LEU A 91 10.00 2.52 7.57
C LEU A 91 10.40 2.24 6.12
N ILE A 92 10.98 3.22 5.42
CA ILE A 92 11.47 3.02 4.04
C ILE A 92 12.52 1.91 3.99
N GLN A 93 13.47 1.88 4.93
CA GLN A 93 14.49 0.82 4.97
C GLN A 93 13.88 -0.57 5.23
N VAL A 94 12.90 -0.66 6.11
CA VAL A 94 12.19 -1.91 6.41
C VAL A 94 11.42 -2.40 5.19
N LEU A 95 10.69 -1.52 4.50
CA LEU A 95 9.94 -1.86 3.29
C LEU A 95 10.87 -2.36 2.16
N ARG A 96 12.02 -1.70 1.95
CA ARG A 96 13.03 -2.16 1.00
C ARG A 96 13.57 -3.56 1.35
N LYS A 97 13.84 -3.81 2.63
CA LYS A 97 14.30 -5.13 3.09
C LYS A 97 13.20 -6.19 2.95
N GLN A 98 11.95 -5.85 3.25
CA GLN A 98 10.80 -6.74 3.07
C GLN A 98 10.67 -7.16 1.60
N LYS A 99 10.67 -6.19 0.67
CA LYS A 99 10.62 -6.46 -0.77
C LYS A 99 11.75 -7.39 -1.23
N LEU A 100 12.98 -7.13 -0.77
CA LEU A 100 14.13 -7.99 -1.07
C LEU A 100 13.97 -9.42 -0.51
N LEU A 101 13.39 -9.56 0.69
CA LEU A 101 13.12 -10.87 1.27
C LEU A 101 12.03 -11.62 0.50
N GLU A 102 10.96 -10.94 0.11
CA GLU A 102 9.89 -11.50 -0.72
C GLU A 102 10.44 -12.01 -2.06
N GLU A 103 11.27 -11.21 -2.74
CA GLU A 103 11.94 -11.60 -4.00
C GLU A 103 12.87 -12.81 -3.81
N LYS A 104 13.63 -12.86 -2.71
CA LYS A 104 14.49 -14.01 -2.39
C LYS A 104 13.69 -15.26 -2.09
N CYS A 105 12.60 -15.13 -1.32
CA CYS A 105 11.69 -16.24 -1.03
C CYS A 105 11.08 -16.79 -2.32
N ASP A 106 10.60 -15.93 -3.23
CA ASP A 106 10.03 -16.34 -4.51
C ASP A 106 11.07 -17.02 -5.41
N ASP A 107 12.33 -16.55 -5.43
CA ASP A 107 13.40 -17.19 -6.20
C ASP A 107 13.76 -18.58 -5.64
N ILE A 108 13.89 -18.72 -4.31
CA ILE A 108 14.15 -20.02 -3.67
C ILE A 108 13.00 -21.00 -3.95
N GLU A 109 11.76 -20.54 -3.78
CA GLU A 109 10.57 -21.35 -4.04
C GLU A 109 10.51 -21.76 -5.52
N SER A 110 10.74 -20.81 -6.43
CA SER A 110 10.76 -21.07 -7.88
C SER A 110 11.82 -22.09 -8.26
N ARG A 111 13.04 -22.01 -7.70
CA ARG A 111 14.11 -22.99 -7.92
C ARG A 111 13.73 -24.37 -7.42
N SER A 112 13.10 -24.46 -6.24
CA SER A 112 12.62 -25.72 -5.66
C SER A 112 11.56 -26.39 -6.53
N ARG A 113 10.69 -25.60 -7.18
CA ARG A 113 9.60 -26.09 -8.03
C ARG A 113 9.99 -26.45 -9.47
N ARG A 114 11.22 -26.19 -9.93
CA ARG A 114 11.63 -26.45 -11.34
C ARG A 114 11.46 -27.90 -11.78
N LYS A 115 11.65 -28.85 -10.86
CA LYS A 115 11.48 -30.29 -11.11
C LYS A 115 10.03 -30.76 -11.00
N ASN A 116 9.12 -29.87 -10.59
CA ASN A 116 7.72 -30.20 -10.43
C ASN A 116 6.97 -30.01 -11.76
N LEU A 117 6.05 -30.93 -12.00
CA LEU A 117 5.06 -30.92 -13.06
C LEU A 117 3.68 -30.93 -12.43
N ARG A 118 2.76 -30.16 -12.99
CA ARG A 118 1.38 -30.08 -12.52
C ARG A 118 0.44 -30.65 -13.58
N VAL A 119 -0.39 -31.61 -13.17
CA VAL A 119 -1.41 -32.23 -14.02
C VAL A 119 -2.78 -31.79 -13.57
N TYR A 120 -3.55 -31.20 -14.47
CA TYR A 120 -4.90 -30.70 -14.21
C TYR A 120 -5.98 -31.61 -14.81
N SER A 121 -7.18 -31.50 -14.25
CA SER A 121 -8.41 -32.15 -14.74
C SER A 121 -8.42 -33.69 -14.66
N VAL A 122 -7.57 -34.28 -13.82
CA VAL A 122 -7.62 -35.72 -13.53
C VAL A 122 -8.75 -36.01 -12.54
N PRO A 123 -9.75 -36.83 -12.89
CA PRO A 123 -10.86 -37.15 -11.99
C PRO A 123 -10.37 -37.65 -10.63
N GLU A 124 -11.00 -37.21 -9.54
CA GLU A 124 -10.66 -37.69 -8.20
C GLU A 124 -10.87 -39.21 -8.12
N LYS A 125 -9.94 -39.91 -7.44
CA LYS A 125 -9.91 -41.38 -7.27
C LYS A 125 -9.57 -42.18 -8.53
N ALA A 126 -9.28 -41.55 -9.67
CA ALA A 126 -8.81 -42.24 -10.87
C ALA A 126 -7.42 -42.87 -10.71
N GLU A 127 -6.67 -42.49 -9.66
CA GLU A 127 -5.27 -42.89 -9.48
C GLU A 127 -5.09 -44.24 -8.81
N GLY A 128 -6.15 -44.77 -8.20
CA GLY A 128 -6.09 -46.00 -7.43
C GLY A 128 -5.20 -45.86 -6.18
N ASN A 129 -4.41 -46.90 -5.91
CA ASN A 129 -3.66 -47.03 -4.64
C ASN A 129 -2.32 -46.26 -4.62
N SER A 130 -1.72 -46.03 -5.79
CA SER A 130 -0.39 -45.42 -5.92
C SER A 130 -0.39 -44.31 -6.97
N MET A 131 -0.26 -43.07 -6.50
CA MET A 131 -0.16 -41.88 -7.35
C MET A 131 1.05 -41.95 -8.29
N MET A 132 2.15 -42.54 -7.82
CA MET A 132 3.39 -42.65 -8.57
C MET A 132 3.23 -43.56 -9.78
N ASP A 133 2.62 -44.73 -9.56
CA ASP A 133 2.40 -45.71 -10.62
C ASP A 133 1.35 -45.23 -11.60
N PHE A 134 0.32 -44.53 -11.12
CA PHE A 134 -0.64 -43.84 -11.97
C PHE A 134 0.04 -42.85 -12.91
N ILE A 135 0.90 -41.96 -12.41
CA ILE A 135 1.58 -40.99 -13.28
C ILE A 135 2.54 -41.70 -14.24
N LYS A 136 3.32 -42.69 -13.80
CA LYS A 136 4.19 -43.46 -14.70
C LYS A 136 3.40 -44.12 -15.84
N LYS A 137 2.28 -44.76 -15.51
CA LYS A 137 1.37 -45.37 -16.48
C LYS A 137 0.79 -44.33 -17.44
N LEU A 138 0.32 -43.20 -16.91
CA LEU A 138 -0.21 -42.09 -17.70
C LEU A 138 0.82 -41.54 -18.69
N LEU A 139 2.06 -41.34 -18.25
CA LEU A 139 3.16 -40.87 -19.10
C LEU A 139 3.50 -41.88 -20.19
N ASN A 140 3.54 -43.17 -19.87
CA ASN A 140 3.81 -44.22 -20.84
C ASN A 140 2.69 -44.31 -21.89
N GLU A 141 1.44 -44.46 -21.47
CA GLU A 141 0.30 -44.63 -22.37
C GLU A 141 0.00 -43.39 -23.21
N LYS A 142 0.01 -42.21 -22.59
CA LYS A 142 -0.45 -40.99 -23.24
C LYS A 142 0.66 -40.21 -23.90
N LEU A 143 1.89 -40.28 -23.39
CA LEU A 143 3.03 -39.54 -23.94
C LEU A 143 4.07 -40.45 -24.60
N GLY A 144 4.03 -41.77 -24.40
CA GLY A 144 5.06 -42.69 -24.92
C GLY A 144 6.37 -42.60 -24.14
N ILE A 145 6.33 -42.10 -22.89
CA ILE A 145 7.53 -41.91 -22.06
C ILE A 145 7.54 -43.00 -20.98
N ALA A 146 8.26 -44.08 -21.26
CA ALA A 146 8.53 -45.13 -20.28
C ALA A 146 9.71 -44.75 -19.38
N GLY A 147 9.74 -45.29 -18.16
CA GLY A 147 10.90 -45.18 -17.26
C GLY A 147 11.09 -43.82 -16.57
N ALA A 148 10.10 -42.94 -16.56
CA ALA A 148 10.23 -41.65 -15.88
C ALA A 148 10.52 -41.80 -14.38
N HIS A 149 11.60 -41.16 -13.90
CA HIS A 149 11.99 -41.17 -12.49
C HIS A 149 11.26 -40.06 -11.72
N ILE A 150 10.24 -40.47 -10.97
CA ILE A 150 9.45 -39.59 -10.11
C ILE A 150 9.94 -39.79 -8.67
N GLU A 151 10.25 -38.70 -7.97
CA GLU A 151 10.62 -38.71 -6.54
C GLU A 151 9.36 -38.75 -5.66
N ARG A 152 8.34 -37.97 -6.00
CA ARG A 152 7.10 -37.86 -5.23
C ARG A 152 5.95 -37.39 -6.11
N ALA A 153 4.75 -37.93 -5.90
CA ALA A 153 3.54 -37.46 -6.53
C ALA A 153 2.38 -37.48 -5.54
N HIS A 154 1.57 -36.42 -5.55
CA HIS A 154 0.41 -36.28 -4.67
C HIS A 154 -0.57 -35.26 -5.24
N ARG A 155 -1.84 -35.30 -4.80
CA ARG A 155 -2.78 -34.21 -5.08
C ARG A 155 -2.40 -32.97 -4.29
N ALA A 156 -2.53 -31.81 -4.93
CA ALA A 156 -2.42 -30.53 -4.23
C ALA A 156 -3.47 -30.43 -3.13
N ALA A 157 -3.13 -29.78 -2.01
CA ALA A 157 -4.09 -29.56 -0.93
C ALA A 157 -5.29 -28.76 -1.44
N SER A 158 -6.50 -29.11 -0.98
CA SER A 158 -7.67 -28.27 -1.16
C SER A 158 -7.44 -26.94 -0.43
N GLY A 159 -7.73 -25.81 -1.06
CA GLY A 159 -7.76 -24.53 -0.34
C GLY A 159 -8.75 -24.59 0.83
N LYS A 160 -8.56 -23.73 1.84
CA LYS A 160 -9.55 -23.53 2.92
C LYS A 160 -10.89 -23.15 2.27
N GLY A 161 -11.84 -24.09 2.22
CA GLY A 161 -13.12 -23.93 1.52
C GLY A 161 -13.47 -25.08 0.57
N GLY A 162 -12.52 -25.96 0.23
CA GLY A 162 -12.78 -27.18 -0.54
C GLY A 162 -13.48 -28.27 0.28
N HIS A 163 -14.66 -27.94 0.82
CA HIS A 163 -15.63 -28.94 1.24
C HIS A 163 -16.03 -29.75 0.00
N THR A 164 -16.42 -31.00 0.24
CA THR A 164 -17.00 -31.99 -0.66
C THR A 164 -17.98 -31.41 -1.70
N GLY A 165 -17.46 -30.76 -2.74
CA GLY A 165 -18.27 -29.98 -3.68
C GLY A 165 -17.53 -29.09 -4.68
N SER A 166 -16.18 -29.08 -4.70
CA SER A 166 -15.44 -28.41 -5.79
C SER A 166 -15.77 -29.10 -7.11
N ILE A 167 -16.41 -28.37 -8.03
CA ILE A 167 -16.76 -28.82 -9.40
C ILE A 167 -15.51 -29.30 -10.16
N HIS A 168 -14.34 -28.76 -9.82
CA HIS A 168 -13.08 -29.05 -10.50
C HIS A 168 -12.20 -30.00 -9.66
N PRO A 169 -11.70 -31.10 -10.25
CA PRO A 169 -10.75 -31.99 -9.60
C PRO A 169 -9.47 -31.28 -9.21
N ARG A 170 -8.85 -31.67 -8.09
CA ARG A 170 -7.55 -31.11 -7.67
C ARG A 170 -6.47 -31.48 -8.67
N SER A 171 -5.50 -30.59 -8.82
CA SER A 171 -4.32 -30.88 -9.62
C SER A 171 -3.40 -31.88 -8.92
N ILE A 172 -2.73 -32.74 -9.68
CA ILE A 172 -1.65 -33.59 -9.19
C ILE A 172 -0.32 -32.86 -9.35
N LEU A 173 0.50 -32.89 -8.31
CA LEU A 173 1.88 -32.41 -8.32
C LEU A 173 2.81 -33.62 -8.35
N ALA A 174 3.62 -33.72 -9.40
CA ALA A 174 4.63 -34.75 -9.57
C ALA A 174 6.02 -34.11 -9.63
N ARG A 175 6.92 -34.51 -8.73
CA ARG A 175 8.31 -34.08 -8.68
C ARG A 175 9.20 -35.13 -9.32
N PHE A 176 9.95 -34.73 -10.33
CA PHE A 176 10.89 -35.58 -11.04
C PHE A 176 12.28 -35.54 -10.40
N GLN A 177 13.09 -36.56 -10.66
CA GLN A 177 14.46 -36.61 -10.20
C GLN A 177 15.36 -35.60 -10.94
N SER A 178 15.16 -35.47 -12.26
CA SER A 178 15.85 -34.49 -13.10
C SER A 178 14.91 -33.43 -13.68
N TYR A 179 15.44 -32.21 -13.81
CA TYR A 179 14.76 -31.13 -14.55
C TYR A 179 14.58 -31.50 -16.03
N GLU A 180 15.55 -32.21 -16.62
CA GLU A 180 15.51 -32.59 -18.03
C GLU A 180 14.39 -33.58 -18.35
N GLU A 181 14.16 -34.55 -17.46
CA GLU A 181 13.05 -35.51 -17.58
C GLU A 181 11.70 -34.80 -17.52
N ARG A 182 11.52 -33.92 -16.53
CA ARG A 182 10.34 -33.07 -16.41
C ARG A 182 10.13 -32.27 -17.69
N GLN A 183 11.20 -31.69 -18.24
CA GLN A 183 11.13 -30.87 -19.45
C GLN A 183 10.77 -31.69 -20.70
N ARG A 184 11.33 -32.90 -20.84
CA ARG A 184 10.99 -33.84 -21.92
C ARG A 184 9.51 -34.21 -21.88
N VAL A 185 9.00 -34.54 -20.69
CA VAL A 185 7.58 -34.83 -20.46
C VAL A 185 6.70 -33.65 -20.86
N LEU A 186 7.03 -32.44 -20.41
CA LEU A 186 6.26 -31.24 -20.70
C LEU A 186 6.23 -30.91 -22.19
N GLN A 187 7.38 -31.04 -22.88
CA GLN A 187 7.47 -30.82 -24.33
C GLN A 187 6.65 -31.85 -25.12
N ALA A 188 6.70 -33.13 -24.73
CA ALA A 188 5.88 -34.18 -25.36
C ALA A 188 4.39 -33.89 -25.19
N ALA A 189 3.98 -33.45 -24.00
CA ALA A 189 2.60 -33.09 -23.72
C ALA A 189 2.12 -31.88 -24.55
N TRP A 190 2.92 -30.81 -24.62
CA TRP A 190 2.59 -29.63 -25.43
C TRP A 190 2.59 -29.91 -26.93
N SER A 191 3.40 -30.86 -27.40
CA SER A 191 3.44 -31.25 -28.82
C SER A 191 2.19 -32.02 -29.24
N LYS A 192 1.64 -32.88 -28.37
CA LYS A 192 0.41 -33.65 -28.64
C LYS A 192 -0.86 -32.79 -28.66
N LYS A 193 -0.84 -31.58 -28.09
CA LYS A 193 -1.95 -30.59 -27.97
C LYS A 193 -3.19 -31.09 -27.21
N GLU A 194 -3.66 -32.30 -27.47
CA GLU A 194 -4.81 -32.94 -26.83
C GLU A 194 -4.41 -34.28 -26.22
N ILE A 195 -4.74 -34.45 -24.95
CA ILE A 195 -4.48 -35.67 -24.19
C ILE A 195 -5.75 -36.00 -23.43
N LEU A 196 -6.33 -37.15 -23.74
CA LEU A 196 -7.59 -37.61 -23.17
C LEU A 196 -7.35 -38.76 -22.19
N LEU A 197 -7.95 -38.64 -21.01
CA LEU A 197 -8.06 -39.67 -19.98
C LEU A 197 -9.54 -39.91 -19.71
N ASN A 198 -10.05 -41.10 -20.04
CA ASN A 198 -11.47 -41.45 -19.93
C ASN A 198 -12.37 -40.37 -20.55
N GLU A 199 -12.08 -40.02 -21.81
CA GLU A 199 -12.79 -38.98 -22.61
C GLU A 199 -12.69 -37.55 -22.06
N ARG A 200 -11.99 -37.32 -20.94
CA ARG A 200 -11.73 -35.98 -20.40
C ARG A 200 -10.34 -35.49 -20.78
N ARG A 201 -10.26 -34.23 -21.21
CA ARG A 201 -9.00 -33.59 -21.51
C ARG A 201 -8.22 -33.25 -20.24
N ILE A 202 -6.98 -33.71 -20.19
CA ILE A 202 -6.03 -33.38 -19.13
C ILE A 202 -4.97 -32.41 -19.65
N TYR A 203 -4.41 -31.62 -18.74
CA TYR A 203 -3.40 -30.62 -19.06
C TYR A 203 -2.14 -30.83 -18.22
N PHE A 204 -0.99 -30.72 -18.87
CA PHE A 204 0.32 -30.73 -18.22
C PHE A 204 0.90 -29.32 -18.30
N ASP A 205 1.28 -28.79 -17.14
CA ASP A 205 1.89 -27.48 -17.05
C ASP A 205 2.99 -27.46 -15.99
N GLU A 206 3.72 -26.36 -15.99
CA GLU A 206 4.72 -26.06 -15.01
C GLU A 206 4.11 -25.68 -13.65
N ASP A 207 4.80 -26.02 -12.56
CA ASP A 207 4.42 -25.58 -11.21
C ASP A 207 5.15 -24.27 -10.87
N PHE A 208 4.57 -23.14 -11.27
CA PHE A 208 5.09 -21.82 -10.89
C PHE A 208 4.62 -21.38 -9.50
N THR A 209 5.36 -20.48 -8.88
CA THR A 209 4.96 -19.80 -7.64
C THR A 209 3.71 -18.95 -7.85
N ALA A 210 3.08 -18.55 -6.76
CA ALA A 210 1.89 -17.70 -6.82
C ALA A 210 2.20 -16.35 -7.50
N GLN A 211 3.34 -15.74 -7.20
CA GLN A 211 3.76 -14.46 -7.77
C GLN A 211 3.97 -14.57 -9.28
N VAL A 212 4.71 -15.57 -9.74
CA VAL A 212 4.92 -15.80 -11.18
C VAL A 212 3.58 -16.05 -11.89
N ASN A 213 2.69 -16.85 -11.31
CA ASN A 213 1.36 -17.09 -11.89
C ASN A 213 0.53 -15.79 -11.99
N ARG A 214 0.56 -14.92 -10.98
CA ARG A 214 -0.12 -13.62 -11.02
C ARG A 214 0.43 -12.74 -12.14
N GLU A 215 1.75 -12.63 -12.26
CA GLU A 215 2.39 -11.83 -13.32
C GLU A 215 2.06 -12.39 -14.72
N ARG A 216 2.08 -13.71 -14.89
CA ARG A 216 1.69 -14.35 -16.16
C ARG A 216 0.23 -14.13 -16.51
N ALA A 217 -0.65 -14.10 -15.51
CA ALA A 217 -2.09 -13.88 -15.70
C ALA A 217 -2.40 -12.48 -16.27
N LYS A 218 -1.53 -11.48 -16.05
CA LYS A 218 -1.67 -10.12 -16.62
C LYS A 218 -1.71 -10.15 -18.16
N TYR A 219 -1.00 -11.08 -18.80
CA TYR A 219 -0.99 -11.22 -20.26
C TYR A 219 -2.17 -12.02 -20.82
N ARG A 220 -3.10 -12.50 -19.98
CA ARG A 220 -4.17 -13.44 -20.41
C ARG A 220 -5.06 -12.85 -21.50
N LEU A 221 -5.51 -11.60 -21.33
CA LEU A 221 -6.39 -10.93 -22.30
C LEU A 221 -5.64 -10.60 -23.59
N ALA A 222 -4.47 -9.97 -23.48
CA ALA A 222 -3.61 -9.68 -24.62
C ALA A 222 -3.27 -10.93 -25.46
N ARG A 223 -2.99 -12.07 -24.81
CA ARG A 223 -2.74 -13.33 -25.54
C ARG A 223 -3.96 -13.90 -26.23
N LYS A 224 -5.17 -13.63 -25.72
CA LYS A 224 -6.41 -14.03 -26.38
C LYS A 224 -6.56 -13.27 -27.69
N GLU A 225 -6.42 -11.95 -27.66
CA GLU A 225 -6.50 -11.10 -28.84
C GLU A 225 -5.39 -11.40 -29.86
N LEU A 226 -4.14 -11.57 -29.40
CA LEU A 226 -3.03 -11.97 -30.28
C LEU A 226 -3.32 -13.30 -30.99
N ARG A 227 -3.97 -14.24 -30.30
CA ARG A 227 -4.38 -15.52 -30.89
C ARG A 227 -5.49 -15.35 -31.93
N GLU A 228 -6.50 -14.53 -31.64
CA GLU A 228 -7.58 -14.21 -32.57
C GLU A 228 -7.04 -13.57 -33.86
N ARG A 229 -5.93 -12.82 -33.77
CA ARG A 229 -5.20 -12.25 -34.91
C ARG A 229 -4.17 -13.21 -35.54
N ASN A 230 -4.18 -14.48 -35.18
CA ASN A 230 -3.22 -15.50 -35.64
C ASN A 230 -1.73 -15.20 -35.37
N ILE A 231 -1.43 -14.36 -34.37
CA ILE A 231 -0.07 -14.04 -33.95
C ILE A 231 0.38 -15.06 -32.89
N LYS A 232 1.46 -15.77 -33.18
CA LYS A 232 2.01 -16.77 -32.24
C LYS A 232 2.66 -16.07 -31.05
N THR A 233 2.37 -16.55 -29.84
CA THR A 233 2.91 -15.99 -28.60
C THR A 233 3.39 -17.08 -27.65
N ARG A 234 4.40 -16.74 -26.83
CA ARG A 234 4.89 -17.58 -25.73
C ARG A 234 5.18 -16.72 -24.52
N ILE A 235 4.86 -17.20 -23.32
CA ILE A 235 5.32 -16.56 -22.08
C ILE A 235 6.56 -17.31 -21.60
N LEU A 236 7.67 -16.59 -21.49
CA LEU A 236 8.92 -17.10 -20.94
C LEU A 236 8.95 -16.91 -19.42
N TYR A 237 9.70 -17.76 -18.74
CA TYR A 237 9.98 -17.59 -17.33
C TYR A 237 10.82 -16.31 -17.08
N PRO A 238 10.54 -15.56 -16.00
CA PRO A 238 9.42 -15.72 -15.07
C PRO A 238 8.08 -15.32 -15.68
N ALA A 239 7.97 -14.13 -16.27
CA ALA A 239 6.74 -13.65 -16.93
C ALA A 239 7.04 -12.65 -18.07
N LYS A 240 7.83 -13.06 -19.06
CA LYS A 240 8.16 -12.24 -20.24
C LYS A 240 7.31 -12.64 -21.44
N LEU A 241 6.66 -11.70 -22.12
CA LEU A 241 5.84 -12.00 -23.31
C LEU A 241 6.71 -12.00 -24.57
N LYS A 242 6.82 -13.15 -25.23
CA LYS A 242 7.46 -13.32 -26.53
C LYS A 242 6.40 -13.37 -27.63
N VAL A 243 6.47 -12.43 -28.56
CA VAL A 243 5.58 -12.32 -29.73
C VAL A 243 6.37 -12.63 -30.99
N PHE A 244 5.79 -13.47 -31.85
CA PHE A 244 6.34 -13.80 -33.16
C PHE A 244 5.55 -12.99 -34.20
N ALA A 245 6.09 -11.85 -34.62
CA ALA A 245 5.44 -10.96 -35.59
C ALA A 245 5.43 -11.58 -37.00
N ALA A 246 4.51 -11.11 -37.84
CA ALA A 246 4.35 -11.58 -39.23
C ALA A 246 5.65 -11.42 -40.05
N ASP A 247 6.43 -10.38 -39.77
CA ASP A 247 7.68 -10.05 -40.48
C ASP A 247 8.90 -10.88 -40.03
N ARG A 248 8.68 -12.05 -39.40
CA ARG A 248 9.71 -12.89 -38.73
C ARG A 248 10.48 -12.20 -37.60
N LYS A 249 10.13 -10.97 -37.22
CA LYS A 249 10.70 -10.29 -36.06
C LYS A 249 10.18 -10.92 -34.76
N ILE A 250 11.11 -11.26 -33.88
CA ILE A 250 10.81 -11.78 -32.55
C ILE A 250 10.90 -10.61 -31.58
N GLN A 251 9.78 -10.24 -30.96
CA GLN A 251 9.77 -9.23 -29.91
C GLN A 251 9.60 -9.90 -28.55
N VAL A 252 10.41 -9.48 -27.57
CA VAL A 252 10.33 -9.96 -26.19
C VAL A 252 10.10 -8.78 -25.28
N PHE A 253 8.96 -8.76 -24.60
CA PHE A 253 8.62 -7.76 -23.61
C PHE A 253 8.93 -8.29 -22.22
N GLU A 254 9.78 -7.56 -21.50
CA GLU A 254 10.24 -7.98 -20.18
C GLU A 254 9.22 -7.74 -19.07
N SER A 255 8.36 -6.74 -19.24
CA SER A 255 7.34 -6.35 -18.27
C SER A 255 5.97 -6.16 -18.92
N PRO A 256 4.89 -6.26 -18.15
CA PRO A 256 3.55 -5.94 -18.61
C PRO A 256 3.46 -4.49 -19.14
N GLU A 257 4.16 -3.54 -18.53
CA GLU A 257 4.19 -2.14 -18.99
C GLU A 257 4.84 -2.00 -20.37
N ALA A 258 5.97 -2.68 -20.58
CA ALA A 258 6.65 -2.71 -21.88
C ALA A 258 5.78 -3.37 -22.95
N ALA A 259 5.10 -4.47 -22.59
CA ALA A 259 4.15 -5.12 -23.47
C ALA A 259 2.95 -4.23 -23.79
N ALA A 260 2.43 -3.45 -22.82
CA ALA A 260 1.29 -2.57 -23.06
C ALA A 260 1.62 -1.48 -24.08
N LYS A 261 2.84 -0.94 -24.05
CA LYS A 261 3.34 0.01 -25.05
C LYS A 261 3.59 -0.65 -26.40
N GLY A 262 4.31 -1.78 -26.42
CA GLY A 262 4.66 -2.46 -27.67
C GLY A 262 3.48 -3.12 -28.39
N LEU A 263 2.45 -3.56 -27.65
CA LEU A 263 1.25 -4.15 -28.23
C LEU A 263 0.34 -3.14 -28.93
N GLN A 264 0.53 -1.83 -28.70
CA GLN A 264 -0.16 -0.78 -29.47
C GLN A 264 0.22 -0.83 -30.95
N GLU A 265 1.45 -1.22 -31.30
CA GLU A 265 1.88 -1.44 -32.68
C GLU A 265 1.03 -2.52 -33.38
N PHE A 266 0.54 -3.48 -32.61
CA PHE A 266 -0.32 -4.56 -33.09
C PHE A 266 -1.82 -4.21 -32.98
N GLY A 267 -2.16 -2.98 -32.60
CA GLY A 267 -3.52 -2.50 -32.40
C GLY A 267 -4.24 -3.19 -31.24
N ILE A 268 -3.50 -3.58 -30.19
CA ILE A 268 -4.01 -4.23 -28.99
C ILE A 268 -3.80 -3.30 -27.79
N ALA A 269 -4.90 -2.95 -27.13
CA ALA A 269 -4.87 -2.17 -25.90
C ALA A 269 -4.79 -3.13 -24.70
N MET A 270 -3.60 -3.29 -24.13
CA MET A 270 -3.45 -4.04 -22.89
C MET A 270 -3.58 -3.09 -21.69
N GLU A 271 -4.66 -3.23 -20.93
CA GLU A 271 -4.76 -2.63 -19.61
C GLU A 271 -3.73 -3.26 -18.69
N CYS A 272 -2.71 -2.48 -18.30
CA CYS A 272 -1.78 -2.92 -17.28
C CYS A 272 -2.40 -2.53 -15.92
N PRO A 273 -2.68 -3.49 -15.02
CA PRO A 273 -3.05 -3.16 -13.65
C PRO A 273 -1.97 -2.23 -13.10
N THR A 274 -2.38 -1.06 -12.62
CA THR A 274 -1.48 -0.11 -11.96
C THR A 274 -0.66 -0.86 -10.94
N LYS A 275 0.67 -0.71 -10.96
CA LYS A 275 1.52 -1.14 -9.85
C LYS A 275 0.83 -0.68 -8.57
N GLU A 276 0.63 -1.58 -7.61
CA GLU A 276 0.46 -1.15 -6.22
C GLU A 276 1.60 -0.17 -5.99
N LEU A 277 1.26 1.10 -5.79
CA LEU A 277 2.26 2.15 -5.67
C LEU A 277 3.26 1.68 -4.61
N ASP A 278 4.54 1.61 -4.99
CA ASP A 278 5.58 1.28 -4.03
C ASP A 278 5.39 2.24 -2.86
N LEU A 279 5.22 1.74 -1.64
CA LEU A 279 4.96 2.58 -0.46
C LEU A 279 6.02 3.69 -0.36
N GLU A 280 7.23 3.43 -0.84
CA GLU A 280 8.29 4.42 -0.99
C GLU A 280 7.92 5.57 -1.95
N SER A 281 7.30 5.26 -3.08
CA SER A 281 6.78 6.26 -4.04
C SER A 281 5.56 7.00 -3.47
N ILE A 282 4.69 6.33 -2.69
CA ILE A 282 3.57 7.00 -2.00
C ILE A 282 4.10 7.99 -0.98
N LEU A 283 5.07 7.58 -0.16
CA LEU A 283 5.70 8.43 0.84
C LEU A 283 6.36 9.65 0.17
N GLN A 284 7.15 9.44 -0.89
CA GLN A 284 7.76 10.53 -1.64
C GLN A 284 6.72 11.47 -2.31
N ALA A 285 5.67 10.91 -2.91
CA ALA A 285 4.59 11.68 -3.57
C ALA A 285 3.72 12.45 -2.59
N ALA A 286 3.58 11.98 -1.34
CA ALA A 286 2.93 12.68 -0.25
C ALA A 286 3.76 13.89 0.29
N GLY A 287 4.79 14.31 -0.44
CA GLY A 287 5.61 15.48 -0.09
C GLY A 287 6.66 15.19 0.98
N TRP A 288 6.91 13.93 1.33
CA TRP A 288 7.98 13.57 2.27
C TRP A 288 9.33 13.67 1.60
N GLN A 289 9.90 14.87 1.64
CA GLN A 289 11.32 15.08 1.43
C GLN A 289 11.99 15.02 2.79
N SER A 290 12.83 14.00 3.03
CA SER A 290 13.78 14.03 4.15
C SER A 290 14.52 15.37 4.10
N PRO A 291 14.41 16.26 5.11
CA PRO A 291 15.16 17.49 5.11
C PRO A 291 16.63 17.15 5.39
N ARG A 292 17.38 16.86 4.32
CA ARG A 292 18.82 17.12 4.10
C ARG A 292 19.40 16.13 3.08
N SER A 293 19.25 16.48 1.79
CA SER A 293 20.21 16.07 0.75
C SER A 293 21.27 17.16 0.52
N LYS A 294 21.75 17.80 1.58
CA LYS A 294 22.92 18.70 1.58
C LYS A 294 23.85 18.37 2.75
N SER A 295 24.23 17.11 2.84
CA SER A 295 25.36 16.64 3.63
C SER A 295 25.72 15.26 3.09
N ARG A 296 26.63 15.23 2.13
CA ARG A 296 27.40 14.02 1.83
C ARG A 296 28.31 13.77 3.04
N THR A 297 28.49 12.48 3.34
CA THR A 297 29.33 11.89 4.40
C THR A 297 28.81 12.04 5.83
N GLY A 298 28.06 11.04 6.28
CA GLY A 298 27.64 10.91 7.68
C GLY A 298 26.99 9.55 7.91
N HIS A 299 27.84 8.60 8.28
CA HIS A 299 27.60 7.39 9.09
C HIS A 299 26.13 6.95 9.34
N VAL A 300 25.90 5.65 9.18
CA VAL A 300 24.70 4.87 9.55
C VAL A 300 24.44 4.88 11.08
N ASP A 301 25.13 5.75 11.83
CA ASP A 301 25.26 5.70 13.29
C ASP A 301 24.36 6.64 14.07
N ASN A 302 23.51 7.43 13.42
CA ASN A 302 22.54 8.27 14.12
C ASN A 302 21.12 7.67 14.10
N LEU A 303 21.01 6.36 14.22
CA LEU A 303 19.79 5.73 14.73
C LEU A 303 19.78 5.89 16.25
N MET A 304 18.64 6.31 16.82
CA MET A 304 18.43 6.34 18.27
C MET A 304 19.00 5.07 18.92
N PRO A 305 19.72 5.17 20.05
CA PRO A 305 20.37 4.01 20.69
C PRO A 305 19.41 2.83 20.93
N SER A 306 18.12 3.12 21.15
CA SER A 306 17.04 2.13 21.27
C SER A 306 16.81 1.31 20.00
N LEU A 307 16.87 1.93 18.82
CA LEU A 307 16.71 1.27 17.52
C LEU A 307 17.93 0.44 17.13
N LYS A 308 19.14 0.90 17.46
CA LYS A 308 20.36 0.10 17.26
C LYS A 308 20.29 -1.22 18.03
N LYS A 309 19.72 -1.21 19.24
CA LYS A 309 19.55 -2.41 20.08
C LYS A 309 18.54 -3.41 19.49
N LEU A 310 17.52 -2.96 18.77
CA LEU A 310 16.56 -3.83 18.09
C LEU A 310 17.08 -4.42 16.76
N LEU A 311 18.04 -3.75 16.13
CA LEU A 311 18.59 -4.13 14.81
C LEU A 311 19.87 -4.97 14.90
N GLN A 312 20.41 -5.19 16.09
CA GLN A 312 21.52 -6.12 16.26
C GLN A 312 21.04 -7.55 16.00
N PRO A 313 21.75 -8.35 15.19
CA PRO A 313 21.43 -9.75 15.02
C PRO A 313 21.49 -10.41 16.39
N THR A 314 20.39 -11.01 16.84
CA THR A 314 20.40 -11.90 17.99
C THR A 314 21.33 -13.05 17.64
N SER A 315 22.56 -13.01 18.15
CA SER A 315 23.47 -14.14 18.12
C SER A 315 22.79 -15.26 18.90
N ALA A 316 22.28 -16.25 18.18
CA ALA A 316 21.81 -17.49 18.78
C ALA A 316 23.03 -18.26 19.28
N SER A 317 23.08 -18.49 20.59
CA SER A 317 23.90 -19.53 21.21
C SER A 317 23.34 -20.91 20.90
#